data_AF-X1QPE9-F1
#
_entry.id   AF-X1QPE9-F1
#
_cell.length_a   1.000
_cell.length_b   1.000
_cell.length_c   1.000
_cell.angle_alpha   90.00
_cell.angle_beta   90.00
_cell.angle_gamma   90.00
#
_symmetry.space_group_name_H-M   'P 1'
#
loop_
_entity.id
_entity.type
_entity.pdbx_description
1 polymer ?
#
loop_
_entity_poly.entity_id
_entity_poly.type
_entity_poly.pdbx_seq_one_letter_code
_entity_poly.pdbx_strand_id
1 'polypeptide(L)' 'IFEDAQLFMKGTGTSTDIVQKEMYAFHTKGRDYLALRPEFTPSIVRAYIQHGMKNWPQPVKLFSVGPLN' A
#
# COMPACT_ATOMS: atom_id res chain seq x y z
N ILE A 1 1.68 9.45 1.42
CA ILE A 1 1.28 8.68 2.63
C ILE A 1 2.27 7.54 2.80
N PHE A 2 2.65 7.21 4.03
CA PHE A 2 3.56 6.09 4.31
C PHE A 2 2.76 4.86 4.76
N GLU A 3 3.22 3.68 4.35
CA GLU A 3 2.73 2.37 4.78
C GLU A 3 3.94 1.44 5.03
N ASP A 4 3.72 0.29 5.65
CA ASP A 4 4.76 -0.75 5.74
C ASP A 4 5.21 -1.14 4.33
N ALA A 5 6.52 -1.11 4.05
CA ALA A 5 7.05 -1.39 2.73
C ALA A 5 6.71 -2.81 2.23
N GLN A 6 6.53 -3.78 3.13
CA GLN A 6 6.11 -5.14 2.79
C GLN A 6 4.73 -5.18 2.12
N LEU A 7 3.88 -4.18 2.37
CA LEU A 7 2.58 -4.07 1.73
C LEU A 7 2.72 -3.99 0.20
N PHE A 8 3.63 -3.15 -0.28
CA PHE A 8 3.84 -2.95 -1.72
C PHE A 8 4.67 -4.07 -2.34
N MET A 9 5.68 -4.58 -1.61
CA MET A 9 6.47 -5.72 -2.08
C MET A 9 5.60 -6.95 -2.38
N LYS A 10 4.60 -7.22 -1.54
CA LYS A 10 3.67 -8.34 -1.71
C LYS A 10 2.50 -8.00 -2.63
N GLY A 11 1.93 -6.80 -2.50
CA GLY A 11 0.74 -6.39 -3.23
C GLY A 11 0.99 -6.08 -4.71
N THR A 12 2.10 -5.42 -5.01
CA THR A 12 2.51 -5.04 -6.37
C THR A 12 3.35 -6.14 -7.04
N GLY A 13 4.16 -6.85 -6.24
CA GLY A 13 5.01 -7.95 -6.69
C GLY A 13 6.49 -7.58 -6.72
N THR A 14 7.33 -8.47 -6.18
CA THR A 14 8.75 -8.23 -5.92
C THR A 14 9.63 -8.08 -7.16
N SER A 15 9.15 -8.53 -8.33
CA SER A 15 9.87 -8.45 -9.61
C SER A 15 9.50 -7.22 -10.45
N THR A 16 8.62 -6.36 -9.95
CA THR A 16 8.21 -5.14 -10.67
C THR A 16 9.26 -4.04 -10.54
N ASP A 17 9.40 -3.21 -11.56
CA ASP A 17 10.29 -2.04 -11.49
C ASP A 17 9.90 -1.08 -10.34
N ILE A 18 8.59 -0.96 -10.06
CA ILE A 18 8.06 -0.21 -8.91
C ILE A 18 8.74 -0.66 -7.61
N VAL A 19 8.72 -1.96 -7.33
CA VAL A 19 9.29 -2.51 -6.09
C VAL A 19 10.83 -2.54 -6.12
N GLN A 20 11.42 -2.77 -7.29
CA GLN A 20 12.88 -2.94 -7.40
C GLN A 20 13.65 -1.62 -7.41
N LYS A 21 13.09 -0.55 -7.97
CA LYS A 21 13.86 0.66 -8.32
C LYS A 21 13.17 1.97 -7.94
N GLU A 22 11.84 2.00 -7.83
CA GLU A 22 11.08 3.26 -7.72
C GLU A 22 10.52 3.50 -6.31
N MET A 23 10.46 2.46 -5.47
CA MET A 23 9.93 2.58 -4.12
C MET A 23 10.85 3.42 -3.21
N TYR A 24 10.35 4.56 -2.76
CA TYR A 24 11.01 5.37 -1.73
C TYR A 24 10.75 4.79 -0.33
N ALA A 25 11.65 3.91 0.12
CA ALA A 25 11.58 3.24 1.42
C ALA A 25 12.74 3.59 2.36
N PHE A 26 12.48 3.58 3.67
CA PHE A 26 13.47 3.91 4.69
C PHE A 26 13.12 3.25 6.03
N HIS A 27 14.14 3.12 6.89
CA HIS A 27 13.93 2.74 8.28
C HIS A 27 13.64 3.97 9.15
N THR A 28 12.61 3.88 9.98
CA THR A 28 12.36 4.88 11.03
C THR A 28 13.39 4.74 12.15
N LYS A 29 13.47 5.73 13.05
CA LYS A 29 14.26 5.60 14.28
C LYS A 29 13.81 4.43 15.17
N GLY A 30 12.54 4.01 15.03
CA GLY A 30 11.94 2.86 15.71
C GLY A 30 12.22 1.52 15.03
N ARG A 31 13.01 1.49 13.94
CA ARG A 31 13.33 0.32 13.09
C ARG A 31 12.19 -0.17 12.20
N ASP A 32 11.04 0.50 12.16
CA ASP A 32 10.00 0.18 11.19
C ASP A 32 10.53 0.41 9.77
N TYR A 33 10.11 -0.43 8.82
CA TYR A 33 10.46 -0.27 7.41
C TYR A 33 9.27 0.28 6.63
N LEU A 34 9.31 1.57 6.33
CA LEU A 34 8.20 2.28 5.71
C LEU A 34 8.54 2.67 4.28
N ALA A 35 7.52 2.74 3.43
CA ALA A 35 7.61 3.26 2.08
C ALA A 35 6.58 4.37 1.84
N LEU A 36 6.97 5.41 1.09
CA LEU A 36 5.97 6.25 0.43
C LEU A 36 5.19 5.37 -0.56
N ARG A 37 3.88 5.54 -0.56
CA ARG A 37 2.95 4.78 -1.39
C ARG A 37 3.14 5.05 -2.90
N PRO A 38 3.59 4.05 -3.69
CA PRO A 38 3.81 4.20 -5.13
C PRO A 38 2.53 4.01 -5.96
N GLU A 39 1.53 3.31 -5.41
CA GLU A 39 0.23 3.12 -6.04
C GLU A 39 -0.89 2.91 -5.01
N PHE A 40 -2.14 3.05 -5.44
CA PHE A 40 -3.29 3.03 -4.52
C PHE A 40 -3.77 1.63 -4.13
N THR A 41 -3.66 0.65 -5.04
CA THR A 41 -4.36 -0.64 -4.90
C THR A 41 -4.00 -1.40 -3.62
N PRO A 42 -2.72 -1.59 -3.27
CA PRO A 42 -2.34 -2.31 -2.04
C PRO A 42 -2.87 -1.63 -0.77
N SER A 43 -2.82 -0.30 -0.70
CA SER A 43 -3.37 0.45 0.44
C SER A 43 -4.89 0.32 0.53
N ILE A 44 -5.61 0.36 -0.60
CA ILE A 44 -7.07 0.18 -0.63
C ILE A 44 -7.44 -1.22 -0.15
N VAL A 45 -6.77 -2.27 -0.65
CA VAL A 45 -7.02 -3.66 -0.23
C VAL A 45 -6.68 -3.86 1.25
N ARG A 46 -5.57 -3.29 1.75
CA ARG A 46 -5.22 -3.32 3.17
C ARG A 46 -6.31 -2.69 4.04
N ALA A 47 -6.82 -1.52 3.66
CA ALA A 47 -7.90 -0.84 4.37
C ALA A 47 -9.22 -1.63 4.30
N TYR A 48 -9.54 -2.21 3.14
CA TYR A 48 -10.71 -3.08 2.95
C TYR A 48 -10.71 -4.24 3.96
N ILE A 49 -9.56 -4.88 4.13
CA ILE A 49 -9.40 -5.98 5.09
C ILE A 49 -9.41 -5.44 6.53
N GLN A 50 -8.63 -4.41 6.85
CA GLN A 50 -8.51 -3.84 8.20
C GLN A 50 -9.87 -3.44 8.77
N HIS A 51 -10.73 -2.83 7.95
CA HIS A 51 -12.03 -2.33 8.39
C HIS A 51 -13.17 -3.32 8.17
N GLY A 52 -12.87 -4.57 7.84
CA GLY A 52 -13.87 -5.62 7.69
C GLY A 52 -14.91 -5.32 6.61
N MET A 53 -14.53 -4.57 5.55
CA MET A 53 -15.45 -4.13 4.49
C MET A 53 -16.03 -5.30 3.69
N LYS A 54 -15.45 -6.50 3.80
CA LYS A 54 -16.05 -7.75 3.33
C LYS A 54 -17.44 -8.04 3.91
N ASN A 55 -17.75 -7.49 5.09
CA ASN A 55 -19.04 -7.68 5.77
C ASN A 55 -20.08 -6.61 5.37
N TRP A 56 -19.71 -5.63 4.53
CA TRP A 56 -20.63 -4.61 4.05
C TRP A 56 -21.47 -5.13 2.87
N PRO A 57 -22.57 -4.45 2.50
CA PRO A 57 -23.26 -4.70 1.25
C PRO A 57 -22.31 -4.61 0.06
N GLN A 58 -22.31 -5.63 -0.80
CA GLN A 58 -21.39 -5.75 -1.92
C GLN A 58 -22.05 -5.31 -3.25
N PRO A 59 -21.27 -4.81 -4.22
CA PRO A 59 -19.82 -4.57 -4.14
C PRO A 59 -19.49 -3.27 -3.40
N VAL A 60 -18.39 -3.28 -2.64
CA VAL A 60 -17.81 -2.03 -2.11
C VAL A 60 -17.09 -1.29 -3.23
N LYS A 61 -17.64 -0.16 -3.68
CA LYS A 61 -17.04 0.68 -4.72
C LYS A 61 -16.28 1.84 -4.08
N LEU A 62 -14.96 1.88 -4.27
CA LEU A 62 -14.07 2.88 -3.70
C LEU A 62 -13.36 3.67 -4.80
N PHE A 63 -13.02 4.92 -4.50
CA PHE A 63 -12.13 5.74 -5.33
C PHE A 63 -11.12 6.45 -4.42
N SER A 64 -9.98 6.85 -4.98
CA SER A 64 -8.94 7.60 -4.28
C SER A 64 -8.28 8.57 -5.23
N VAL A 65 -7.90 9.74 -4.71
CA VAL A 65 -7.09 10.75 -5.40
C VAL A 65 -6.06 11.27 -4.40
N GLY A 66 -4.86 11.55 -4.86
CA GLY A 66 -3.82 12.12 -4.03
C GLY A 66 -2.43 11.89 -4.61
N PRO A 67 -1.38 12.32 -3.91
CA PRO A 67 -0.02 12.14 -4.35
C PRO A 67 0.40 10.66 -4.30
N LEU A 68 1.24 10.31 -5.27
CA LEU A 68 2.09 9.12 -5.35
C LEU A 68 3.53 9.62 -5.42
N ASN A 69 4.48 8.79 -5.00
CA ASN A 69 5.92 9.02 -5.17
C ASN A 69 6.42 8.46 -6.50
#